data_AF-A0A397ABV4-F1
#
_entry.id   AF-A0A397ABV4-F1
#
_cell.length_a   1.000
_cell.length_b   1.000
_cell.length_c   1.000
_cell.angle_alpha   90.00
_cell.angle_beta   90.00
_cell.angle_gamma   90.00
#
_symmetry.space_group_name_H-M   'P 1'
#
loop_
_entity.id
_entity.type
_entity.pdbx_description
1 polymer ?
#
loop_
_entity_poly.entity_id
_entity_poly.type
_entity_poly.pdbx_seq_one_letter_code
_entity_poly.pdbx_strand_id
1 'polypeptide(L)'
;DSGSSAAAAAADAGLDTAAVADIVDQVSSSSDNVAPPADVAAAAAIDAGASAEQVADIVTAVDAGASPSDAAVDAGLSPAAAAAVETQVEDSADNHAPAADVAAAAAADAGASPEQVADVAASVDAGASPSDAAADAGLSSSEIAKVEGIIAEAATGVVSHDVNGIELAADHNMPDVYATFTTASTHNETPAPKSTFGRIIDAITSYLTTAPSSPSLRARPQCATSA
;
A
#
# COMPACT_ATOMS: atom_id res chain seq x y z
N ASP A 1 6.69 12.53 22.70
CA ASP A 1 6.97 13.82 22.07
C ASP A 1 7.34 13.55 20.64
N SER A 2 6.37 13.70 19.73
CA SER A 2 6.69 14.00 18.34
C SER A 2 7.39 15.36 18.41
N GLY A 3 8.71 15.39 18.20
CA GLY A 3 9.50 16.60 18.33
C GLY A 3 8.90 17.74 17.50
N SER A 4 9.10 18.99 17.95
CA SER A 4 8.76 20.18 17.18
C SER A 4 9.19 20.02 15.72
N SER A 5 8.33 20.43 14.79
CA SER A 5 8.63 20.43 13.35
C SER A 5 9.99 21.06 13.05
N ALA A 6 10.64 20.60 11.98
CA ALA A 6 11.91 21.16 11.54
C ALA A 6 11.78 22.66 11.25
N ALA A 7 10.62 23.08 10.73
CA ALA A 7 10.28 24.49 10.55
C ALA A 7 10.30 25.28 11.87
N ALA A 8 9.61 24.79 12.90
CA ALA A 8 9.55 25.44 14.21
C ALA A 8 10.94 25.51 14.86
N ALA A 9 11.71 24.43 14.82
CA ALA A 9 13.06 24.39 15.37
C ALA A 9 14.02 25.37 14.66
N ALA A 10 13.92 25.47 13.33
CA ALA A 10 14.71 26.40 12.52
C ALA A 10 14.32 27.86 12.78
N ALA A 11 13.02 28.16 12.91
CA ALA A 11 12.53 29.48 13.26
C ALA A 11 12.95 29.90 14.68
N ASP A 12 12.89 28.98 15.66
CA ASP A 12 13.36 29.21 17.04
C ASP A 12 14.87 29.45 17.10
N ALA A 13 15.63 28.83 16.20
CA ALA A 13 17.06 29.10 16.01
C ALA A 13 17.33 30.48 15.36
N GLY A 14 16.29 31.19 14.93
CA GLY A 14 16.36 32.52 14.33
C GLY A 14 16.83 32.52 12.87
N LEU A 15 16.64 31.41 12.15
CA LEU A 15 16.92 31.33 10.72
C LEU A 15 15.89 32.14 9.93
N ASP A 16 16.30 32.64 8.76
CA ASP A 16 15.38 33.30 7.83
C ASP A 16 14.45 32.28 7.15
N THR A 17 13.34 32.79 6.60
CA THR A 17 12.28 31.96 6.01
C THR A 17 12.74 31.12 4.82
N ALA A 18 13.74 31.59 4.05
CA ALA A 18 14.29 30.80 2.95
C ALA A 18 15.11 29.61 3.47
N ALA A 19 15.96 29.84 4.49
CA ALA A 19 16.69 28.76 5.15
C ALA A 19 15.76 27.75 5.85
N VAL A 20 14.65 28.22 6.43
CA VAL A 20 13.61 27.34 7.01
C VAL A 20 12.98 26.46 5.92
N ALA A 21 12.61 27.05 4.78
CA ALA A 21 12.04 26.30 3.66
C ALA A 21 13.01 25.24 3.10
N ASP A 22 14.30 25.57 2.95
CA ASP A 22 15.32 24.62 2.49
C ASP A 22 15.49 23.43 3.46
N ILE A 23 15.43 23.68 4.78
CA ILE A 23 15.53 22.63 5.80
C ILE A 23 14.31 21.71 5.73
N VAL A 24 13.12 22.28 5.62
CA VAL A 24 11.86 21.52 5.50
C VAL A 24 11.86 20.65 4.26
N ASP A 25 12.28 21.21 3.12
CA ASP A 25 12.44 20.47 1.86
C ASP A 25 13.42 19.30 2.01
N GLN A 26 14.56 19.53 2.67
CA GLN A 26 15.54 18.48 2.94
C GLN A 26 15.01 17.39 3.89
N VAL A 27 14.26 17.77 4.92
CA VAL A 27 13.64 16.82 5.87
C VAL A 27 12.56 15.99 5.18
N SER A 28 11.72 16.62 4.36
CA SER A 28 10.71 15.93 3.56
C SER A 28 11.38 14.96 2.58
N SER A 29 12.37 15.43 1.81
CA SER A 29 13.15 14.58 0.90
C SER A 29 13.80 13.39 1.60
N SER A 30 14.28 13.57 2.84
CA SER A 30 14.83 12.47 3.63
C SER A 30 13.75 11.49 4.08
N SER A 31 12.58 12.00 4.46
CA SER A 31 11.41 11.20 4.85
C SER A 31 10.85 10.36 3.70
N ASP A 32 10.90 10.87 2.47
CA ASP A 32 10.44 10.13 1.28
C ASP A 32 11.30 8.88 0.98
N ASN A 33 12.50 8.79 1.57
CA ASN A 33 13.37 7.62 1.47
C ASN A 33 13.11 6.57 2.58
N VAL A 34 12.19 6.83 3.51
CA VAL A 34 11.78 5.86 4.53
C VAL A 34 10.96 4.76 3.85
N ALA A 35 11.30 3.51 4.15
CA ALA A 35 10.62 2.37 3.56
C ALA A 35 9.15 2.28 4.01
N PRO A 36 8.23 1.84 3.14
CA PRO A 36 6.85 1.60 3.52
C PRO A 36 6.73 0.64 4.72
N PRO A 37 5.68 0.78 5.56
CA PRO A 37 5.50 -0.06 6.74
C PRO A 37 5.53 -1.57 6.45
N ALA A 38 4.96 -2.01 5.32
CA ALA A 38 4.95 -3.43 4.94
C ALA A 38 6.36 -3.95 4.58
N ASP A 39 7.19 -3.13 3.91
CA ASP A 39 8.57 -3.49 3.57
C ASP A 39 9.45 -3.57 4.83
N VAL A 40 9.26 -2.65 5.77
CA VAL A 40 9.94 -2.69 7.08
C VAL A 40 9.50 -3.93 7.86
N ALA A 41 8.20 -4.23 7.89
CA ALA A 41 7.67 -5.43 8.54
C ALA A 41 8.25 -6.72 7.93
N ALA A 42 8.39 -6.76 6.60
CA ALA A 42 9.01 -7.88 5.89
C ALA A 42 10.47 -8.08 6.31
N ALA A 43 11.27 -7.02 6.29
CA ALA A 43 12.67 -7.06 6.71
C ALA A 43 12.81 -7.54 8.16
N ALA A 44 11.99 -6.99 9.06
CA ALA A 44 11.97 -7.37 10.47
C ALA A 44 11.60 -8.84 10.68
N ALA A 45 10.61 -9.34 9.92
CA ALA A 45 10.20 -10.74 9.97
C ALA A 45 11.30 -11.68 9.47
N ILE A 46 12.03 -11.30 8.40
CA ILE A 46 13.19 -12.05 7.90
C ILE A 46 14.29 -12.12 8.97
N ASP A 47 14.62 -11.00 9.62
CA ASP A 47 15.60 -10.95 10.70
C ASP A 47 15.18 -11.80 11.90
N ALA A 48 13.87 -11.92 12.15
CA ALA A 48 13.29 -12.80 13.16
C ALA A 48 13.26 -14.29 12.73
N GLY A 49 13.68 -14.62 11.51
CA GLY A 49 13.76 -15.98 10.99
C GLY A 49 12.47 -16.52 10.39
N ALA A 50 11.54 -15.65 9.99
CA ALA A 50 10.32 -16.05 9.29
C ALA A 50 10.63 -16.71 7.93
N SER A 51 9.76 -17.64 7.52
CA SER A 51 9.79 -18.20 6.16
C SER A 51 9.25 -17.21 5.12
N ALA A 52 9.56 -17.44 3.85
CA ALA A 52 9.11 -16.57 2.76
C ALA A 52 7.58 -16.48 2.67
N GLU A 53 6.87 -17.58 2.95
CA GLU A 53 5.41 -17.62 2.97
C GLU A 53 4.85 -16.74 4.09
N GLN A 54 5.44 -16.80 5.29
CA GLN A 54 5.01 -15.97 6.42
C GLN A 54 5.27 -14.48 6.17
N VAL A 55 6.41 -14.15 5.55
CA VAL A 55 6.73 -12.77 5.17
C VAL A 55 5.70 -12.23 4.17
N ALA A 56 5.32 -13.03 3.17
CA ALA A 56 4.32 -12.63 2.18
C ALA A 56 2.93 -12.39 2.82
N ASP A 57 2.54 -13.23 3.78
CA ASP A 57 1.29 -13.06 4.53
C ASP A 57 1.33 -11.78 5.38
N ILE A 58 2.46 -11.48 6.04
CA ILE A 58 2.66 -10.26 6.83
C ILE A 58 2.55 -9.01 5.96
N VAL A 59 3.29 -8.96 4.84
CA VAL A 59 3.27 -7.81 3.91
C VAL A 59 1.84 -7.54 3.45
N THR A 60 1.14 -8.58 2.99
CA THR A 60 -0.23 -8.45 2.49
C THR A 60 -1.18 -7.90 3.57
N ALA A 61 -1.03 -8.35 4.81
CA ALA A 61 -1.87 -7.89 5.92
C ALA A 61 -1.54 -6.44 6.32
N VAL A 62 -0.26 -6.07 6.39
CA VAL A 62 0.17 -4.70 6.71
C VAL A 62 -0.22 -3.71 5.62
N ASP A 63 -0.08 -4.08 4.35
CA ASP A 63 -0.57 -3.30 3.21
C ASP A 63 -2.10 -3.11 3.24
N ALA A 64 -2.83 -4.10 3.78
CA ALA A 64 -4.27 -4.00 4.01
C ALA A 64 -4.63 -3.19 5.27
N GLY A 65 -3.65 -2.66 6.00
CA GLY A 65 -3.82 -1.84 7.19
C GLY A 65 -3.89 -2.59 8.51
N ALA A 66 -3.50 -3.87 8.56
CA ALA A 66 -3.34 -4.58 9.82
C ALA A 66 -2.13 -4.04 10.60
N SER A 67 -2.20 -4.10 11.93
CA SER A 67 -1.02 -3.83 12.76
C SER A 67 0.09 -4.86 12.45
N PRO A 68 1.36 -4.42 12.34
CA PRO A 68 2.49 -5.31 12.06
C PRO A 68 2.59 -6.51 13.03
N SER A 69 2.35 -6.29 14.32
CA SER A 69 2.34 -7.35 15.33
C SER A 69 1.20 -8.35 15.12
N ASP A 70 -0.01 -7.89 14.85
CA ASP A 70 -1.15 -8.78 14.58
C ASP A 70 -0.91 -9.61 13.31
N ALA A 71 -0.44 -8.96 12.23
CA ALA A 71 -0.07 -9.63 10.98
C ALA A 71 1.00 -10.72 11.21
N ALA A 72 2.02 -10.41 12.02
CA ALA A 72 3.08 -11.35 12.36
C ALA A 72 2.57 -12.54 13.20
N VAL A 73 1.69 -12.30 14.18
CA VAL A 73 1.08 -13.38 14.98
C VAL A 73 0.20 -14.28 14.12
N ASP A 74 -0.60 -13.71 13.22
CA ASP A 74 -1.47 -14.47 12.31
C ASP A 74 -0.65 -15.30 11.31
N ALA A 75 0.50 -14.78 10.86
CA ALA A 75 1.49 -15.54 10.08
C ALA A 75 2.24 -16.60 10.91
N GLY A 76 1.98 -16.71 12.22
CA GLY A 76 2.52 -17.76 13.08
C GLY A 76 3.91 -17.46 13.65
N LEU A 77 4.34 -16.20 13.67
CA LEU A 77 5.55 -15.80 14.42
C LEU A 77 5.29 -15.92 15.93
N SER A 78 6.38 -16.09 16.69
CA SER A 78 6.28 -16.02 18.14
C SER A 78 5.88 -14.60 18.58
N PRO A 79 5.19 -14.43 19.73
CA PRO A 79 4.83 -13.10 20.22
C PRO A 79 6.01 -12.15 20.40
N ALA A 80 7.19 -12.67 20.76
CA ALA A 80 8.40 -11.87 20.88
C ALA A 80 8.92 -11.36 19.51
N ALA A 81 8.81 -12.19 18.47
CA ALA A 81 9.16 -11.79 17.11
C ALA A 81 8.16 -10.78 16.54
N ALA A 82 6.85 -11.00 16.77
CA ALA A 82 5.81 -10.06 16.36
C ALA A 82 5.97 -8.68 17.02
N ALA A 83 6.32 -8.64 18.31
CA ALA A 83 6.62 -7.37 19.00
C ALA A 83 7.87 -6.68 18.42
N ALA A 84 8.90 -7.44 18.04
CA ALA A 84 10.08 -6.87 17.40
C ALA A 84 9.79 -6.30 16.01
N VAL A 85 8.90 -6.94 15.24
CA VAL A 85 8.39 -6.43 13.96
C VAL A 85 7.66 -5.10 14.17
N GLU A 86 6.74 -5.03 15.13
CA GLU A 86 6.04 -3.78 15.47
C GLU A 86 7.01 -2.67 15.83
N THR A 87 7.92 -2.90 16.77
CA THR A 87 8.90 -1.89 17.19
C THR A 87 9.74 -1.39 16.02
N GLN A 88 10.14 -2.28 15.09
CA GLN A 88 10.95 -1.86 13.95
C GLN A 88 10.14 -1.04 12.93
N VAL A 89 8.86 -1.36 12.74
CA VAL A 89 7.94 -0.55 11.92
C VAL A 89 7.66 0.80 12.58
N GLU A 90 7.42 0.83 13.90
CA GLU A 90 7.24 2.07 14.68
C GLU A 90 8.51 2.94 14.61
N ASP A 91 9.69 2.38 14.84
CA ASP A 91 10.97 3.09 14.75
C ASP A 91 11.20 3.66 13.33
N SER A 92 10.75 2.95 12.29
CA SER A 92 10.80 3.46 10.92
C SER A 92 9.79 4.57 10.69
N ALA A 93 8.57 4.42 11.23
CA ALA A 93 7.53 5.44 11.13
C ALA A 93 7.95 6.75 11.81
N ASP A 94 8.67 6.67 12.92
CA ASP A 94 9.25 7.82 13.63
C ASP A 94 10.33 8.56 12.82
N ASN A 95 10.87 7.96 11.76
CA ASN A 95 11.80 8.64 10.84
C ASN A 95 11.10 9.45 9.74
N HIS A 96 9.77 9.38 9.64
CA HIS A 96 9.02 10.26 8.74
C HIS A 96 9.02 11.70 9.23
N ALA A 97 8.95 12.62 8.27
CA ALA A 97 8.82 14.03 8.54
C ALA A 97 7.49 14.32 9.26
N PRO A 98 7.48 15.23 10.24
CA PRO A 98 6.25 15.74 10.83
C PRO A 98 5.27 16.26 9.77
N ALA A 99 3.96 16.09 10.01
CA ALA A 99 2.91 16.51 9.06
C ALA A 99 3.01 18.00 8.67
N ALA A 100 3.46 18.86 9.59
CA ALA A 100 3.70 20.27 9.33
C ALA A 100 4.82 20.50 8.30
N ASP A 101 5.90 19.73 8.38
CA ASP A 101 7.02 19.82 7.44
C ASP A 101 6.61 19.27 6.06
N VAL A 102 5.86 18.16 6.02
CA VAL A 102 5.32 17.60 4.77
C VAL A 102 4.39 18.59 4.07
N ALA A 103 3.48 19.24 4.80
CA ALA A 103 2.57 20.22 4.24
C ALA A 103 3.29 21.46 3.72
N ALA A 104 4.33 21.91 4.42
CA ALA A 104 5.15 23.04 4.03
C ALA A 104 6.01 22.74 2.79
N ALA A 105 6.60 21.54 2.70
CA ALA A 105 7.28 21.08 1.49
C ALA A 105 6.33 21.04 0.29
N ALA A 106 5.14 20.46 0.46
CA ALA A 106 4.11 20.43 -0.58
C ALA A 106 3.69 21.84 -1.04
N ALA A 107 3.62 22.82 -0.12
CA ALA A 107 3.37 24.21 -0.46
C ALA A 107 4.51 24.84 -1.29
N ALA A 108 5.77 24.54 -0.94
CA ALA A 108 6.94 24.99 -1.69
C ALA A 108 6.90 24.45 -3.13
N ASP A 109 6.63 23.15 -3.29
CA ASP A 109 6.49 22.50 -4.60
C ASP A 109 5.30 23.03 -5.42
N ALA A 110 4.23 23.44 -4.76
CA ALA A 110 3.10 24.08 -5.40
C ALA A 110 3.45 25.48 -5.97
N GLY A 111 4.52 26.11 -5.46
CA GLY A 111 5.03 27.42 -5.88
C GLY A 111 4.91 28.53 -4.82
N ALA A 112 4.63 28.19 -3.56
CA ALA A 112 4.47 29.15 -2.48
C ALA A 112 5.78 29.92 -2.18
N SER A 113 5.66 31.15 -1.67
CA SER A 113 6.83 31.89 -1.18
C SER A 113 7.34 31.31 0.14
N PRO A 114 8.61 31.55 0.52
CA PRO A 114 9.16 31.06 1.79
C PRO A 114 8.35 31.50 3.02
N GLU A 115 7.76 32.69 2.98
CA GLU A 115 6.86 33.18 4.03
C GLU A 115 5.58 32.34 4.11
N GLN A 116 4.98 32.03 2.95
CA GLN A 116 3.78 31.20 2.90
C GLN A 116 4.06 29.76 3.34
N VAL A 117 5.23 29.20 3.00
CA VAL A 117 5.68 27.89 3.46
C VAL A 117 5.79 27.85 4.99
N ALA A 118 6.38 28.88 5.59
CA ALA A 118 6.49 28.99 7.04
C ALA A 118 5.11 29.14 7.72
N ASP A 119 4.20 29.92 7.12
CA ASP A 119 2.84 30.08 7.62
C ASP A 119 2.03 28.77 7.55
N VAL A 120 2.19 27.99 6.46
CA VAL A 120 1.60 26.65 6.33
C VAL A 120 2.12 25.72 7.42
N ALA A 121 3.44 25.64 7.60
CA ALA A 121 4.05 24.80 8.64
C ALA A 121 3.49 25.14 10.02
N ALA A 122 3.46 26.42 10.39
CA ALA A 122 2.98 26.88 11.69
C ALA A 122 1.50 26.60 11.92
N SER A 123 0.67 26.73 10.88
CA SER A 123 -0.77 26.46 10.97
C SER A 123 -1.05 24.96 11.14
N VAL A 124 -0.32 24.09 10.43
CA VAL A 124 -0.43 22.63 10.59
C VAL A 124 0.14 22.17 11.94
N ASP A 125 1.23 22.76 12.42
CA ASP A 125 1.78 22.51 13.76
C ASP A 125 0.77 22.90 14.87
N ALA A 126 -0.05 23.94 14.62
CA ALA A 126 -1.18 24.32 15.47
C ALA A 126 -2.42 23.41 15.32
N GLY A 127 -2.40 22.45 14.39
CA GLY A 127 -3.44 21.44 14.19
C GLY A 127 -4.42 21.73 13.05
N ALA A 128 -4.14 22.69 12.16
CA ALA A 128 -4.94 22.89 10.95
C ALA A 128 -4.71 21.78 9.92
N SER A 129 -5.71 21.54 9.08
CA SER A 129 -5.54 20.67 7.90
C SER A 129 -4.57 21.33 6.91
N PRO A 130 -3.78 20.58 6.11
CA PRO A 130 -2.87 21.16 5.13
C PRO A 130 -3.52 22.13 4.14
N SER A 131 -4.75 21.83 3.69
CA SER A 131 -5.48 22.71 2.77
C SER A 131 -6.03 23.98 3.43
N ASP A 132 -6.48 23.90 4.68
CA ASP A 132 -6.87 25.07 5.47
C ASP A 132 -5.65 25.97 5.73
N ALA A 133 -4.52 25.37 6.12
CA ALA A 133 -3.25 26.06 6.32
C ALA A 133 -2.77 26.77 5.05
N ALA A 134 -2.84 26.09 3.89
CA ALA A 134 -2.52 26.67 2.59
C ALA A 134 -3.44 27.85 2.23
N ALA A 135 -4.74 27.72 2.50
CA ALA A 135 -5.70 28.81 2.27
C ALA A 135 -5.41 30.03 3.17
N ASP A 136 -5.10 29.80 4.44
CA ASP A 136 -4.77 30.84 5.41
C ASP A 136 -3.45 31.56 5.08
N ALA A 137 -2.47 30.82 4.54
CA ALA A 137 -1.23 31.37 3.98
C ALA A 137 -1.43 32.12 2.64
N GLY A 138 -2.67 32.14 2.12
CA GLY A 138 -3.04 32.90 0.93
C GLY A 138 -2.66 32.24 -0.39
N LEU A 139 -2.46 30.92 -0.44
CA LEU A 139 -2.28 30.18 -1.69
C LEU A 139 -3.54 30.26 -2.56
N SER A 140 -3.35 30.25 -3.87
CA SER A 140 -4.45 30.15 -4.83
C SER A 140 -5.10 28.77 -4.77
N SER A 141 -6.36 28.66 -5.19
CA SER A 141 -7.06 27.36 -5.23
C SER A 141 -6.36 26.32 -6.10
N SER A 142 -5.63 26.74 -7.14
CA SER A 142 -4.80 25.83 -7.94
C SER A 142 -3.57 25.33 -7.21
N GLU A 143 -2.96 26.13 -6.33
CA GLU A 143 -1.82 25.71 -5.52
C GLU A 143 -2.28 24.81 -4.38
N ILE A 144 -3.39 25.14 -3.73
CA ILE A 144 -4.00 24.28 -2.69
C ILE A 144 -4.30 22.89 -3.25
N ALA A 145 -4.88 22.79 -4.46
CA ALA A 145 -5.15 21.51 -5.09
C ALA A 145 -3.86 20.71 -5.39
N LYS A 146 -2.74 21.39 -5.69
CA LYS A 146 -1.44 20.71 -5.84
C LYS A 146 -0.91 20.22 -4.49
N VAL A 147 -1.01 21.03 -3.44
CA VAL A 147 -0.62 20.64 -2.07
C VAL A 147 -1.36 19.38 -1.66
N GLU A 148 -2.68 19.34 -1.85
CA GLU A 148 -3.49 18.15 -1.57
C GLU A 148 -3.08 16.94 -2.42
N GLY A 149 -2.78 17.17 -3.70
CA GLY A 149 -2.28 16.12 -4.60
C GLY A 149 -0.96 15.52 -4.14
N ILE A 150 0.03 16.36 -3.80
CA ILE A 150 1.36 15.93 -3.33
C ILE A 150 1.24 15.14 -2.02
N ILE A 151 0.45 15.64 -1.07
CA ILE A 151 0.25 14.96 0.22
C ILE A 151 -0.50 13.63 0.04
N ALA A 152 -1.48 13.57 -0.88
CA ALA A 152 -2.17 12.32 -1.19
C ALA A 152 -1.25 11.30 -1.89
N GLU A 153 -0.36 11.76 -2.76
CA GLU A 153 0.66 10.91 -3.40
C GLU A 153 1.64 10.35 -2.37
N ALA A 154 2.11 11.19 -1.44
CA ALA A 154 2.95 10.77 -0.32
C ALA A 154 2.23 9.78 0.63
N ALA A 155 0.93 9.98 0.88
CA ALA A 155 0.13 9.09 1.72
C ALA A 155 -0.22 7.77 1.04
N THR A 156 -0.20 7.72 -0.29
CA THR A 156 -0.64 6.51 -1.00
C THR A 156 0.44 5.50 -1.21
N GLY A 157 1.75 5.83 -1.25
CA GLY A 157 2.85 4.84 -1.28
C GLY A 157 2.78 3.72 -2.35
N VAL A 158 1.72 3.65 -3.15
CA VAL A 158 1.38 2.57 -4.08
C VAL A 158 1.45 3.14 -5.48
N VAL A 159 2.61 3.69 -5.83
CA VAL A 159 3.05 3.52 -7.21
C VAL A 159 3.74 2.17 -7.24
N SER A 160 2.92 1.12 -7.39
CA SER A 160 3.44 -0.23 -7.57
C SER A 160 4.19 -0.22 -8.90
N HIS A 161 5.51 -0.36 -8.88
CA HIS A 161 6.31 -0.39 -10.11
C HIS A 161 6.57 -1.85 -10.50
N ASP A 162 6.46 -2.15 -11.79
CA ASP A 162 6.97 -3.39 -12.37
C ASP A 162 8.49 -3.49 -12.13
N VAL A 163 9.07 -4.69 -12.24
CA VAL A 163 10.52 -4.95 -12.15
C VAL A 163 11.38 -4.10 -13.11
N ASN A 164 10.78 -3.42 -14.09
CA ASN A 164 11.46 -2.46 -14.97
C ASN A 164 11.24 -0.98 -14.60
N GLY A 165 10.64 -0.68 -13.44
CA GLY A 165 10.39 0.69 -12.99
C GLY A 165 9.25 1.40 -13.75
N ILE A 166 8.31 0.64 -14.33
CA ILE A 166 7.10 1.19 -14.95
C ILE A 166 5.97 1.13 -13.93
N GLU A 167 5.33 2.26 -13.67
CA GLU A 167 4.13 2.36 -12.84
C GLU A 167 3.03 1.40 -13.32
N LEU A 168 2.51 0.56 -12.41
CA LEU A 168 1.35 -0.28 -12.64
C LEU A 168 0.11 0.59 -12.79
N ALA A 169 -0.82 0.14 -13.64
CA ALA A 169 -2.07 0.84 -13.88
C ALA A 169 -2.89 0.98 -12.59
N ALA A 170 -2.97 2.20 -12.10
CA ALA A 170 -3.87 2.66 -11.04
C ALA A 170 -4.86 3.68 -11.61
N ASP A 171 -5.86 4.08 -10.82
CA ASP A 171 -6.99 4.90 -11.26
C ASP A 171 -6.56 6.24 -11.89
N HIS A 172 -5.39 6.77 -11.53
CA HIS A 172 -4.84 8.03 -12.04
C HIS A 172 -4.06 7.91 -13.36
N ASN A 173 -3.65 6.70 -13.77
CA ASN A 173 -2.90 6.45 -15.01
C ASN A 173 -3.69 5.56 -16.01
N MET A 174 -4.98 5.38 -15.76
CA MET A 174 -5.91 4.72 -16.68
C MET A 174 -6.69 5.78 -17.49
N PRO A 175 -6.78 5.63 -18.83
CA PRO A 175 -7.56 6.57 -19.63
C PRO A 175 -9.06 6.50 -19.27
N ASP A 176 -9.69 7.68 -19.21
CA ASP A 176 -11.08 7.96 -18.77
C ASP A 176 -12.18 7.05 -19.37
N VAL A 177 -11.89 6.36 -20.48
CA VAL A 177 -12.75 5.35 -21.09
C VAL A 177 -13.11 4.18 -20.16
N TYR A 178 -12.33 3.94 -19.10
CA TYR A 178 -12.63 2.89 -18.13
C TYR A 178 -13.48 3.35 -16.94
N ALA A 179 -13.64 4.67 -16.70
CA ALA A 179 -14.46 5.22 -15.62
C ALA A 179 -15.98 5.10 -15.87
N THR A 180 -16.40 4.86 -17.11
CA THR A 180 -17.82 4.75 -17.48
C THR A 180 -18.50 3.41 -17.22
N PHE A 181 -17.85 2.44 -16.56
CA PHE A 181 -18.56 1.28 -16.03
C PHE A 181 -19.25 1.63 -14.70
N THR A 182 -20.33 2.40 -14.82
CA THR A 182 -21.29 2.59 -13.74
C THR A 182 -21.84 1.22 -13.34
N THR A 183 -21.79 0.89 -12.06
CA THR A 183 -22.45 -0.28 -11.47
C THR A 183 -23.96 -0.23 -11.76
N ALA A 184 -24.40 -0.98 -12.76
CA ALA A 184 -25.82 -1.24 -12.93
C ALA A 184 -26.27 -2.22 -11.85
N SER A 185 -27.22 -1.78 -11.01
CA SER A 185 -27.85 -2.58 -9.97
C SER A 185 -28.65 -3.77 -10.55
N THR A 186 -28.70 -4.83 -9.73
CA THR A 186 -29.61 -6.00 -9.72
C THR A 186 -29.39 -7.17 -10.71
N HIS A 187 -28.85 -8.25 -10.13
CA HIS A 187 -29.23 -9.66 -10.31
C HIS A 187 -29.60 -10.15 -11.72
N ASN A 188 -28.66 -10.84 -12.36
CA ASN A 188 -28.92 -12.15 -12.94
C ASN A 188 -27.64 -12.98 -12.89
N GLU A 189 -27.59 -13.99 -12.03
CA GLU A 189 -26.46 -14.93 -11.96
C GLU A 189 -26.32 -15.65 -13.30
N THR A 190 -25.43 -15.14 -14.14
CA THR A 190 -24.90 -15.91 -15.27
C THR A 190 -23.66 -16.61 -14.72
N PRO A 191 -23.63 -17.96 -14.64
CA PRO A 191 -22.49 -18.66 -14.06
C PRO A 191 -21.24 -18.33 -14.88
N ALA A 192 -20.17 -17.94 -14.18
CA ALA A 192 -18.90 -17.56 -14.76
C ALA A 192 -18.42 -18.62 -15.77
N PRO A 193 -17.81 -18.21 -16.90
CA PRO A 193 -17.29 -19.17 -17.86
C PRO A 193 -16.25 -20.06 -17.18
N LYS A 194 -16.52 -21.36 -17.09
CA LYS A 194 -15.61 -22.32 -16.48
C LYS A 194 -14.26 -22.27 -17.19
N SER A 195 -13.22 -21.93 -16.42
CA SER A 195 -11.81 -22.08 -16.78
C SER A 195 -11.56 -23.46 -17.40
N THR A 196 -10.60 -23.56 -18.31
CA THR A 196 -10.16 -24.83 -18.92
C THR A 196 -9.93 -25.91 -17.87
N PHE A 197 -9.43 -25.53 -16.69
CA PHE A 197 -9.24 -26.43 -15.55
C PHE A 197 -10.56 -26.90 -14.92
N GLY A 198 -11.55 -26.02 -14.82
CA GLY A 198 -12.90 -26.35 -14.33
C GLY A 198 -13.63 -27.36 -15.22
N ARG A 199 -13.43 -27.28 -16.55
CA ARG A 199 -13.98 -28.28 -17.49
C ARG A 199 -13.34 -29.65 -17.32
N ILE A 200 -12.04 -29.69 -17.00
CA ILE A 200 -11.31 -30.93 -16.76
C ILE A 200 -11.80 -31.60 -15.46
N ILE A 201 -12.02 -30.83 -14.39
CA ILE A 201 -12.58 -31.34 -13.14
C ILE A 201 -14.00 -31.89 -13.33
N ASP A 202 -14.85 -31.22 -14.10
CA ASP A 202 -16.19 -31.73 -14.41
C ASP A 202 -16.14 -33.03 -15.24
N ALA A 203 -15.22 -33.14 -16.20
CA ALA A 203 -15.05 -34.36 -16.99
C ALA A 203 -14.58 -35.54 -16.13
N ILE A 204 -13.66 -35.30 -15.18
CA ILE A 204 -13.19 -36.31 -14.23
C ILE A 204 -14.33 -36.72 -13.29
N THR A 205 -15.09 -35.76 -12.77
CA THR A 205 -16.21 -36.02 -11.85
C THR A 205 -17.33 -36.79 -12.54
N SER A 206 -17.64 -36.43 -13.80
CA SER A 206 -18.60 -37.15 -14.63
C SER A 206 -18.13 -38.58 -14.93
N TYR A 207 -16.84 -38.79 -15.21
CA TYR A 207 -16.29 -40.11 -15.45
C TYR A 207 -16.35 -41.01 -14.19
N LEU A 208 -16.09 -40.44 -13.01
CA LEU A 208 -16.15 -41.15 -11.73
C LEU A 208 -17.59 -41.45 -11.28
N THR A 209 -18.55 -40.60 -11.63
CA THR A 209 -19.97 -40.79 -11.28
C THR A 209 -20.76 -41.62 -12.30
N THR A 210 -20.23 -41.80 -13.52
CA THR A 210 -20.83 -42.61 -14.58
C THR A 210 -20.16 -43.99 -14.74
N ALA A 211 -19.15 -44.30 -13.93
CA ALA A 211 -18.56 -45.64 -13.92
C ALA A 211 -19.60 -46.65 -13.39
N PRO A 212 -19.94 -47.72 -14.14
CA PRO A 212 -20.89 -48.72 -13.67
C PRO A 212 -20.34 -49.46 -12.45
N SER A 213 -21.16 -49.58 -11.41
CA SER A 213 -20.87 -50.20 -10.11
C SER A 213 -20.73 -51.73 -10.18
N SER A 214 -19.88 -52.28 -11.06
CA SER A 214 -19.43 -53.69 -11.03
C SER A 214 -18.21 -53.89 -11.94
N PRO A 215 -17.12 -54.51 -11.46
CA PRO A 215 -15.98 -54.83 -12.31
C PRO A 215 -16.33 -56.02 -13.21
N SER A 216 -16.35 -55.83 -14.52
CA SER A 216 -16.41 -56.96 -15.46
C SER A 216 -15.04 -57.64 -15.54
N LEU A 217 -14.84 -58.66 -14.70
CA LEU A 217 -13.77 -59.66 -14.88
C LEU A 217 -14.11 -60.56 -16.07
N ARG A 218 -13.89 -60.10 -17.31
CA ARG A 218 -13.93 -61.00 -18.47
C ARG A 218 -13.04 -60.57 -19.64
N ALA A 219 -11.75 -60.38 -19.33
CA ALA A 219 -10.71 -60.80 -20.26
C ALA A 219 -10.47 -62.32 -20.05
N ARG A 220 -11.15 -63.15 -20.85
CA ARG A 220 -10.65 -64.48 -21.21
C ARG A 220 -11.00 -64.77 -22.67
N PRO A 221 -10.03 -65.00 -23.58
CA PRO A 221 -10.34 -65.55 -24.89
C PRO A 221 -10.89 -66.97 -24.70
N GLN A 222 -12.05 -67.26 -25.30
CA GLN A 222 -12.59 -68.62 -25.27
C GLN A 222 -11.83 -69.48 -26.28
N CYS A 223 -11.17 -70.52 -25.79
CA CYS A 223 -10.70 -71.64 -26.61
C CYS A 223 -11.92 -72.25 -27.32
N ALA A 224 -11.88 -72.31 -28.66
CA ALA A 224 -12.80 -73.11 -29.45
C ALA A 224 -12.36 -74.58 -29.44
N THR A 225 -13.26 -75.47 -29.00
CA THR A 225 -13.22 -76.94 -29.07
C THR A 225 -14.66 -77.38 -28.75
N SER A 226 -15.40 -78.21 -29.50
CA SER A 226 -15.16 -79.04 -30.68
C SER A 226 -16.50 -79.33 -31.38
N ALA A 227 -16.45 -79.69 -32.67
CA ALA A 227 -17.13 -80.86 -33.23
C ALA A 227 -16.33 -81.34 -34.45
#